data_AF-A0AAW1VNU3-F1
#
_entry.id   AF-A0AAW1VNU3-F1
#
_cell.length_a   1.000
_cell.length_b   1.000
_cell.length_c   1.000
_cell.angle_alpha   90.00
_cell.angle_beta   90.00
_cell.angle_gamma   90.00
#
_symmetry.space_group_name_H-M   'P 1'
#
loop_
_entity.id
_entity.type
_entity.pdbx_description
1 polymer ?
#
loop_
_entity_poly.entity_id
_entity_poly.type
_entity_poly.pdbx_seq_one_letter_code
_entity_poly.pdbx_strand_id
1 'polypeptide(L)'
;MNCSYVKDYEFVAIFDADFQPAPDFLKRTVPHFKDNDELGLVQARWSFVNRDENLLTRLQNINLTFHFEVEQQVNGVFINFFGFNGTAGVWRIKALEDSGGWLERTTVEDMDIAVRAHLHGWKFIFLNDVECQCEVPESYEAYRKQQHRWHSGPMQLFRLCLPDIIKSKISIGKKFNLIFLFFLLRKLILPFYSFTLFCIILPMTMFIPEAELPAWVVCYIPATMSFLNILPAPKAFPFIVPYLLL
;
A
#
# COMPACT_ATOMS: atom_id res chain seq x y z
N MET A 1 -18.42 17.55 4.32
CA MET A 1 -19.52 16.60 4.68
C MET A 1 -20.77 17.40 5.06
N ASN A 2 -22.00 17.01 4.64
CA ASN A 2 -23.20 17.87 4.77
C ASN A 2 -24.09 17.59 6.01
N CYS A 3 -23.74 16.61 6.83
CA CYS A 3 -24.49 16.30 8.04
C CYS A 3 -24.12 17.27 9.17
N SER A 4 -25.11 17.88 9.82
CA SER A 4 -24.90 18.91 10.86
C SER A 4 -24.08 18.39 12.04
N TYR A 5 -24.31 17.15 12.48
CA TYR A 5 -23.60 16.55 13.62
C TYR A 5 -22.12 16.29 13.33
N VAL A 6 -21.70 16.16 12.07
CA VAL A 6 -20.30 15.86 11.71
C VAL A 6 -19.41 17.08 11.90
N LYS A 7 -19.98 18.30 11.90
CA LYS A 7 -19.23 19.55 12.03
C LYS A 7 -18.47 19.68 13.34
N ASP A 8 -18.90 18.96 14.37
CA ASP A 8 -18.28 18.98 15.70
C ASP A 8 -17.18 17.93 15.87
N TYR A 9 -16.91 17.11 14.84
CA TYR A 9 -15.88 16.08 14.87
C TYR A 9 -14.66 16.50 14.04
N GLU A 10 -13.47 16.17 14.54
CA GLU A 10 -12.20 16.46 13.88
C GLU A 10 -11.66 15.25 13.10
N PHE A 11 -12.02 14.04 13.54
CA PHE A 11 -11.51 12.77 13.01
C PHE A 11 -12.65 11.82 12.65
N VAL A 12 -12.39 10.96 11.67
CA VAL A 12 -13.27 9.85 11.28
C VAL A 12 -12.45 8.56 11.21
N ALA A 13 -12.96 7.50 11.83
CA ALA A 13 -12.39 6.17 11.72
C ALA A 13 -13.21 5.35 10.71
N ILE A 14 -12.53 4.60 9.84
CA ILE A 14 -13.14 3.84 8.76
C ILE A 14 -12.85 2.36 8.96
N PHE A 15 -13.90 1.54 8.97
CA PHE A 15 -13.83 0.09 9.08
C PHE A 15 -14.79 -0.56 8.09
N ASP A 16 -14.29 -1.56 7.37
CA ASP A 16 -15.14 -2.49 6.62
C ASP A 16 -15.89 -3.42 7.58
N ALA A 17 -16.97 -4.01 7.10
CA ALA A 17 -17.89 -4.80 7.93
C ALA A 17 -17.27 -6.08 8.51
N ASP A 18 -16.21 -6.59 7.89
CA ASP A 18 -15.45 -7.78 8.28
C ASP A 18 -14.27 -7.46 9.22
N PHE A 19 -14.06 -6.20 9.59
CA PHE A 19 -12.98 -5.78 10.48
C PHE A 19 -13.40 -5.69 11.95
N GLN A 20 -12.53 -6.18 12.83
CA GLN A 20 -12.74 -6.23 14.27
C GLN A 20 -11.66 -5.38 14.97
N PRO A 21 -11.91 -4.06 15.16
CA PRO A 21 -10.98 -3.21 15.89
C PRO A 21 -10.99 -3.52 17.39
N ALA A 22 -9.82 -3.44 18.01
CA ALA A 22 -9.70 -3.57 19.47
C ALA A 22 -10.45 -2.44 20.20
N PRO A 23 -11.00 -2.67 21.42
CA PRO A 23 -11.72 -1.64 22.17
C PRO A 23 -10.91 -0.37 22.48
N ASP A 24 -9.58 -0.46 22.44
CA ASP A 24 -8.65 0.65 22.66
C ASP A 24 -8.11 1.27 21.36
N PHE A 25 -8.60 0.86 20.18
CA PHE A 25 -8.12 1.31 18.88
C PHE A 25 -8.02 2.84 18.77
N LEU A 26 -9.08 3.57 19.12
CA LEU A 26 -9.08 5.04 19.08
C LEU A 26 -8.13 5.65 20.11
N LYS A 27 -7.98 5.02 21.29
CA LYS A 27 -7.04 5.48 22.32
C LYS A 27 -5.59 5.34 21.87
N ARG A 28 -5.30 4.38 20.99
CA ARG A 28 -3.96 4.14 20.45
C ARG A 28 -3.68 4.91 19.16
N THR A 29 -4.70 5.33 18.42
CA THR A 29 -4.53 6.02 17.13
C THR A 29 -4.68 7.54 17.22
N VAL A 30 -5.71 8.05 17.90
CA VAL A 30 -6.04 9.48 17.96
C VAL A 30 -4.92 10.34 18.57
N PRO A 31 -4.19 9.92 19.63
CA PRO A 31 -3.14 10.75 20.22
C PRO A 31 -2.02 11.15 19.26
N HIS A 32 -1.80 10.41 18.16
CA HIS A 32 -0.77 10.75 17.17
C HIS A 32 -1.07 12.04 16.38
N PHE A 33 -2.32 12.49 16.35
CA PHE A 33 -2.71 13.76 15.75
C PHE A 33 -2.42 14.97 16.64
N LYS A 34 -2.15 14.74 17.93
CA LYS A 34 -1.86 15.80 18.88
C LYS A 34 -0.57 16.51 18.47
N ASP A 35 -0.61 17.84 18.46
CA ASP A 35 0.52 18.70 18.11
C ASP A 35 1.09 18.45 16.69
N ASN A 36 0.29 17.82 15.80
CA ASN A 36 0.68 17.49 14.43
C ASN A 36 -0.46 17.82 13.44
N ASP A 37 -0.56 19.09 13.07
CA ASP A 37 -1.59 19.61 12.19
C ASP A 37 -1.44 19.17 10.73
N GLU A 38 -0.28 18.66 10.34
CA GLU A 38 0.01 18.15 9.00
C GLU A 38 -0.34 16.66 8.83
N LEU A 39 -0.68 15.96 9.93
CA LEU A 39 -1.07 14.55 9.90
C LEU A 39 -2.52 14.40 9.41
N GLY A 40 -2.66 13.73 8.27
CA GLY A 40 -3.95 13.47 7.64
C GLY A 40 -4.51 12.07 7.92
N LEU A 41 -3.65 11.06 8.06
CA LEU A 41 -4.02 9.65 8.21
C LEU A 41 -3.12 8.94 9.22
N VAL A 42 -3.75 8.18 10.11
CA VAL A 42 -3.14 7.13 10.94
C VAL A 42 -3.70 5.79 10.48
N GLN A 43 -2.87 4.93 9.91
CA GLN A 43 -3.26 3.59 9.46
C GLN A 43 -2.79 2.54 10.48
N ALA A 44 -3.68 1.67 10.92
CA ALA A 44 -3.36 0.49 11.71
C ALA A 44 -3.07 -0.72 10.80
N ARG A 45 -2.32 -1.69 11.33
CA ARG A 45 -2.00 -2.93 10.62
C ARG A 45 -3.20 -3.88 10.61
N TRP A 46 -3.37 -4.57 9.49
CA TRP A 46 -4.32 -5.68 9.39
C TRP A 46 -3.68 -6.97 9.93
N SER A 47 -4.45 -7.72 10.70
CA SER A 47 -4.09 -9.08 11.12
C SER A 47 -5.19 -10.07 10.74
N PHE A 48 -4.80 -11.29 10.38
CA PHE A 48 -5.70 -12.22 9.69
C PHE A 48 -6.10 -13.38 10.60
N VAL A 49 -7.40 -13.56 10.81
CA VAL A 49 -7.93 -14.61 11.70
C VAL A 49 -7.90 -15.99 11.05
N ASN A 50 -8.08 -16.07 9.73
CA ASN A 50 -8.14 -17.31 8.94
C ASN A 50 -6.81 -17.62 8.20
N ARG A 51 -5.69 -17.06 8.69
CA ARG A 51 -4.37 -17.18 8.04
C ARG A 51 -3.84 -18.61 7.89
N ASP A 52 -4.29 -19.53 8.75
CA ASP A 52 -3.83 -20.91 8.82
C ASP A 52 -4.83 -21.91 8.23
N GLU A 53 -5.93 -21.43 7.64
CA GLU A 53 -7.00 -22.31 7.13
C GLU A 53 -6.57 -23.17 5.94
N ASN A 54 -5.84 -22.61 4.98
CA ASN A 54 -5.38 -23.36 3.82
C ASN A 54 -4.10 -22.77 3.21
N LEU A 55 -3.56 -23.40 2.17
CA LEU A 55 -2.34 -22.94 1.52
C LEU A 55 -2.50 -21.52 0.93
N LEU A 56 -3.67 -21.20 0.37
CA LEU A 56 -3.94 -19.89 -0.23
C LEU A 56 -3.98 -18.80 0.85
N THR A 57 -4.63 -19.01 1.99
CA THR A 57 -4.65 -18.04 3.10
C THR A 57 -3.27 -17.85 3.74
N ARG A 58 -2.47 -18.92 3.84
CA ARG A 58 -1.08 -18.86 4.31
C ARG A 58 -0.18 -18.04 3.38
N LEU A 59 -0.30 -18.23 2.07
CA LEU A 59 0.47 -17.46 1.08
C LEU A 59 0.07 -15.99 1.08
N GLN A 60 -1.24 -15.69 1.17
CA GLN A 60 -1.74 -14.32 1.31
C GLN A 60 -1.21 -13.67 2.59
N ASN A 61 -1.25 -14.38 3.71
CA ASN A 61 -0.73 -13.90 4.99
C ASN A 61 0.75 -13.49 4.88
N ILE A 62 1.60 -14.32 4.26
CA ILE A 62 3.03 -13.98 4.08
C ILE A 62 3.17 -12.69 3.25
N ASN A 63 2.47 -12.59 2.12
CA ASN A 63 2.57 -11.45 1.22
C ASN A 63 2.05 -10.15 1.87
N LEU A 64 0.89 -10.21 2.52
CA LEU A 64 0.29 -9.05 3.17
C LEU A 64 1.01 -8.62 4.45
N THR A 65 1.54 -9.58 5.22
CA THR A 65 2.38 -9.28 6.39
C THR A 65 3.60 -8.47 5.97
N PHE A 66 4.28 -8.87 4.89
CA PHE A 66 5.38 -8.09 4.35
C PHE A 66 4.94 -6.69 3.91
N HIS A 67 3.84 -6.59 3.17
CA HIS A 67 3.31 -5.31 2.73
C HIS A 67 3.06 -4.34 3.90
N PHE A 68 2.44 -4.82 4.98
CA PHE A 68 2.10 -3.99 6.14
C PHE A 68 3.28 -3.75 7.08
N GLU A 69 3.93 -4.80 7.55
CA GLU A 69 4.97 -4.71 8.58
C GLU A 69 6.26 -4.10 8.05
N VAL A 70 6.54 -4.22 6.75
CA VAL A 70 7.76 -3.69 6.15
C VAL A 70 7.44 -2.50 5.26
N GLU A 71 6.64 -2.66 4.22
CA GLU A 71 6.51 -1.61 3.20
C GLU A 71 5.79 -0.37 3.72
N GLN A 72 4.62 -0.54 4.33
CA GLN A 72 3.87 0.61 4.86
C GLN A 72 4.54 1.25 6.05
N GLN A 73 5.16 0.45 6.94
CA GLN A 73 5.92 1.00 8.06
C GLN A 73 7.08 1.88 7.59
N VAL A 74 7.91 1.38 6.65
CA VAL A 74 9.03 2.14 6.09
C VAL A 74 8.54 3.41 5.41
N ASN A 75 7.50 3.31 4.59
CA ASN A 75 6.95 4.45 3.88
C ASN A 75 6.32 5.49 4.82
N GLY A 76 5.62 5.06 5.87
CA GLY A 76 5.04 5.93 6.89
C GLY A 76 6.09 6.71 7.67
N VAL A 77 7.23 6.09 7.99
CA VAL A 77 8.32 6.73 8.77
C VAL A 77 9.15 7.69 7.91
N PHE A 78 9.53 7.29 6.69
CA PHE A 78 10.54 8.01 5.92
C PHE A 78 10.00 8.86 4.77
N ILE A 79 8.80 8.55 4.27
CA ILE A 79 8.17 9.25 3.14
C ILE A 79 6.93 10.02 3.62
N ASN A 80 6.31 9.58 4.72
CA ASN A 80 5.02 10.02 5.22
C ASN A 80 3.90 9.87 4.18
N PHE A 81 3.99 8.83 3.35
CA PHE A 81 3.01 8.51 2.32
C PHE A 81 3.00 7.03 2.01
N PHE A 82 1.80 6.46 1.97
CA PHE A 82 1.48 5.14 1.44
C PHE A 82 0.01 5.19 0.97
N GLY A 83 -0.41 4.21 0.16
CA GLY A 83 -1.83 4.12 -0.23
C GLY A 83 -2.68 3.76 0.99
N PHE A 84 -3.80 4.43 1.18
CA PHE A 84 -4.77 4.03 2.21
C PHE A 84 -5.36 2.66 1.84
N ASN A 85 -5.53 1.79 2.84
CA ASN A 85 -5.95 0.41 2.61
C ASN A 85 -7.47 0.23 2.50
N GLY A 86 -8.23 1.33 2.60
CA GLY A 86 -9.69 1.33 2.60
C GLY A 86 -10.31 1.24 4.00
N THR A 87 -9.61 0.62 4.95
CA THR A 87 -10.13 0.33 6.29
C THR A 87 -9.03 0.33 7.37
N ALA A 88 -9.42 0.29 8.63
CA ALA A 88 -8.56 0.37 9.82
C ALA A 88 -7.69 1.64 9.86
N GLY A 89 -8.24 2.75 9.37
CA GLY A 89 -7.58 4.05 9.37
C GLY A 89 -8.41 5.14 10.05
N VAL A 90 -7.72 6.03 10.76
CA VAL A 90 -8.29 7.27 11.27
C VAL A 90 -7.82 8.42 10.40
N TRP A 91 -8.76 9.16 9.85
CA TRP A 91 -8.53 10.32 9.02
C TRP A 91 -8.89 11.60 9.77
N ARG A 92 -8.07 12.64 9.59
CA ARG A 92 -8.46 14.01 9.88
C ARG A 92 -9.48 14.45 8.84
N ILE A 93 -10.66 14.90 9.27
CA ILE A 93 -11.76 15.27 8.37
C ILE A 93 -11.34 16.38 7.41
N LYS A 94 -10.59 17.37 7.90
CA LYS A 94 -10.03 18.43 7.06
C LYS A 94 -9.16 17.90 5.92
N ALA A 95 -8.40 16.83 6.13
CA ALA A 95 -7.59 16.23 5.08
C ALA A 95 -8.44 15.61 3.97
N LEU A 96 -9.57 14.99 4.33
CA LEU A 96 -10.55 14.47 3.37
C LEU A 96 -11.21 15.62 2.60
N GLU A 97 -11.60 16.69 3.28
CA GLU A 97 -12.27 17.85 2.68
C GLU A 97 -11.35 18.61 1.72
N ASP A 98 -10.11 18.91 2.15
CA ASP A 98 -9.09 19.57 1.32
C ASP A 98 -8.75 18.75 0.07
N SER A 99 -8.88 17.42 0.16
CA SER A 99 -8.64 16.51 -0.95
C SER A 99 -9.82 16.40 -1.91
N GLY A 100 -11.01 16.91 -1.55
CA GLY A 100 -12.23 16.79 -2.35
C GLY A 100 -13.08 15.55 -2.06
N GLY A 101 -12.82 14.86 -0.94
CA GLY A 101 -13.60 13.69 -0.49
C GLY A 101 -13.41 12.43 -1.32
N TRP A 102 -14.34 11.49 -1.17
CA TRP A 102 -14.37 10.22 -1.90
C TRP A 102 -14.90 10.43 -3.32
N LEU A 103 -14.20 9.91 -4.33
CA LEU A 103 -14.55 10.05 -5.74
C LEU A 103 -14.77 8.68 -6.38
N GLU A 104 -15.87 8.51 -7.10
CA GLU A 104 -16.27 7.25 -7.76
C GLU A 104 -15.55 7.00 -9.10
N ARG A 105 -14.41 7.64 -9.33
CA ARG A 105 -13.71 7.64 -10.64
C ARG A 105 -12.81 6.42 -10.88
N THR A 106 -12.62 5.59 -9.87
CA THR A 106 -11.75 4.40 -9.91
C THR A 106 -12.28 3.34 -8.95
N THR A 107 -11.85 2.09 -9.13
CA THR A 107 -12.17 0.95 -8.24
C THR A 107 -11.27 0.85 -7.00
N VAL A 108 -10.36 1.83 -6.86
CA VAL A 108 -9.39 1.99 -5.76
C VAL A 108 -9.49 3.43 -5.23
N GLU A 109 -10.69 3.82 -4.82
CA GLU A 109 -11.03 5.15 -4.32
C GLU A 109 -10.25 5.52 -3.05
N ASP A 110 -9.86 4.51 -2.27
CA ASP A 110 -9.00 4.59 -1.09
C ASP A 110 -7.59 5.08 -1.43
N MET A 111 -6.99 4.50 -2.47
CA MET A 111 -5.70 4.93 -2.98
C MET A 111 -5.80 6.31 -3.65
N ASP A 112 -6.91 6.61 -4.32
CA ASP A 112 -7.14 7.90 -4.96
C ASP A 112 -7.13 9.05 -3.94
N ILE A 113 -7.89 8.91 -2.86
CA ILE A 113 -7.93 9.94 -1.82
C ILE A 113 -6.58 10.09 -1.11
N ALA A 114 -5.86 8.98 -0.89
CA ALA A 114 -4.51 9.01 -0.34
C ALA A 114 -3.53 9.79 -1.23
N VAL A 115 -3.55 9.56 -2.54
CA VAL A 115 -2.71 10.31 -3.49
C VAL A 115 -3.07 11.79 -3.49
N ARG A 116 -4.37 12.13 -3.57
CA ARG A 116 -4.82 13.53 -3.53
C ARG A 116 -4.40 14.23 -2.24
N ALA A 117 -4.65 13.63 -1.09
CA ALA A 117 -4.22 14.18 0.19
C ALA A 117 -2.70 14.42 0.25
N HIS A 118 -1.90 13.49 -0.29
CA HIS A 118 -0.45 13.69 -0.36
C HIS A 118 -0.04 14.85 -1.27
N LEU A 119 -0.73 15.06 -2.39
CA LEU A 119 -0.50 16.22 -3.27
C LEU A 119 -0.87 17.55 -2.59
N HIS A 120 -1.81 17.52 -1.65
CA HIS A 120 -2.15 18.64 -0.76
C HIS A 120 -1.20 18.82 0.42
N GLY A 121 -0.18 17.97 0.55
CA GLY A 121 0.86 18.08 1.58
C GLY A 121 0.56 17.32 2.88
N TRP A 122 -0.57 16.62 2.97
CA TRP A 122 -0.90 15.80 4.12
C TRP A 122 0.10 14.64 4.27
N LYS A 123 0.45 14.37 5.54
CA LYS A 123 1.37 13.31 5.95
C LYS A 123 0.58 12.15 6.51
N PHE A 124 1.08 10.93 6.31
CA PHE A 124 0.51 9.71 6.87
C PHE A 124 1.51 9.00 7.77
N ILE A 125 1.01 8.30 8.79
CA ILE A 125 1.81 7.37 9.60
C ILE A 125 1.14 6.00 9.64
N PHE A 126 1.97 4.98 9.77
CA PHE A 126 1.55 3.59 9.87
C PHE A 126 1.94 3.05 11.25
N LEU A 127 0.98 2.48 11.99
CA LEU A 127 1.17 1.91 13.32
C LEU A 127 1.19 0.40 13.22
N ASN A 128 2.39 -0.18 13.30
CA ASN A 128 2.59 -1.62 13.17
C ASN A 128 2.14 -2.39 14.44
N ASP A 129 2.16 -1.74 15.59
CA ASP A 129 1.76 -2.29 16.89
C ASP A 129 0.24 -2.27 17.12
N VAL A 130 -0.51 -1.46 16.37
CA VAL A 130 -1.97 -1.40 16.42
C VAL A 130 -2.53 -2.34 15.37
N GLU A 131 -3.15 -3.43 15.81
CA GLU A 131 -3.76 -4.43 14.94
C GLU A 131 -5.27 -4.23 14.82
N CYS A 132 -5.81 -4.55 13.64
CA CYS A 132 -7.23 -4.70 13.38
C CYS A 132 -7.45 -6.04 12.67
N GLN A 133 -8.23 -6.93 13.29
CA GLN A 133 -8.43 -8.29 12.79
C GLN A 133 -9.40 -8.31 11.62
N CYS A 134 -9.12 -9.11 10.60
CA CYS A 134 -9.98 -9.33 9.43
C CYS A 134 -9.76 -10.73 8.82
N GLU A 135 -10.50 -11.03 7.76
CA GLU A 135 -10.40 -12.28 7.00
C GLU A 135 -9.74 -12.04 5.64
N VAL A 136 -8.97 -13.02 5.15
CA VAL A 136 -8.53 -13.06 3.75
C VAL A 136 -9.43 -13.99 2.93
N PRO A 137 -9.54 -13.79 1.59
CA PRO A 137 -10.27 -14.71 0.73
C PRO A 137 -9.79 -16.17 0.85
N GLU A 138 -10.68 -17.07 1.26
CA GLU A 138 -10.38 -18.51 1.37
C GLU A 138 -10.48 -19.25 0.05
N SER A 139 -11.31 -18.74 -0.88
CA SER A 139 -11.52 -19.35 -2.19
C SER A 139 -10.71 -18.64 -3.28
N TYR A 140 -10.21 -19.42 -4.24
CA TYR A 140 -9.48 -18.89 -5.39
C TYR A 140 -10.33 -17.92 -6.23
N GLU A 141 -11.64 -18.14 -6.33
CA GLU A 141 -12.52 -17.25 -7.08
C GLU A 141 -12.61 -15.86 -6.43
N ALA A 142 -12.81 -15.81 -5.11
CA ALA A 142 -12.83 -14.56 -4.36
C ALA A 142 -11.47 -13.85 -4.41
N TYR A 143 -10.39 -14.60 -4.22
CA TYR A 143 -9.02 -14.10 -4.35
C TYR A 143 -8.77 -13.49 -5.73
N ARG A 144 -9.13 -14.19 -6.82
CA ARG A 144 -8.95 -13.69 -8.19
C ARG A 144 -9.71 -12.39 -8.44
N LYS A 145 -10.96 -12.27 -7.96
CA LYS A 145 -11.75 -11.04 -8.07
C LYS A 145 -11.10 -9.87 -7.31
N GLN A 146 -10.59 -10.14 -6.10
CA GLN A 146 -9.88 -9.14 -5.30
C GLN A 146 -8.59 -8.68 -6.01
N GLN A 147 -7.74 -9.63 -6.42
CA GLN A 147 -6.47 -9.34 -7.08
C GLN A 147 -6.66 -8.62 -8.41
N HIS A 148 -7.70 -8.95 -9.18
CA HIS A 148 -8.01 -8.23 -10.41
C HIS A 148 -8.18 -6.73 -10.13
N ARG A 149 -9.01 -6.35 -9.14
CA ARG A 149 -9.20 -4.94 -8.74
C ARG A 149 -7.89 -4.30 -8.29
N TRP A 150 -7.11 -4.99 -7.45
CA TRP A 150 -5.87 -4.46 -6.87
C TRP A 150 -4.73 -4.29 -7.87
N HIS A 151 -4.78 -4.98 -9.01
CA HIS A 151 -3.80 -4.80 -10.09
C HIS A 151 -4.28 -3.82 -11.16
N SER A 152 -5.56 -3.90 -11.58
CA SER A 152 -6.08 -3.01 -12.63
C SER A 152 -6.31 -1.58 -12.14
N GLY A 153 -6.82 -1.44 -10.90
CA GLY A 153 -7.21 -0.17 -10.30
C GLY A 153 -6.07 0.84 -10.22
N PRO A 154 -4.89 0.49 -9.67
CA PRO A 154 -3.78 1.42 -9.55
C PRO A 154 -3.26 1.97 -10.88
N MET A 155 -3.31 1.19 -11.97
CA MET A 155 -2.90 1.67 -13.30
C MET A 155 -3.92 2.60 -13.93
N GLN A 156 -5.22 2.35 -13.72
CA GLN A 156 -6.27 3.30 -14.07
C GLN A 156 -6.09 4.61 -13.29
N LEU A 157 -5.89 4.50 -11.98
CA LEU A 157 -5.65 5.64 -11.10
C LEU A 157 -4.40 6.43 -11.51
N PHE A 158 -3.31 5.77 -11.86
CA PHE A 158 -2.09 6.43 -12.32
C PHE A 158 -2.36 7.37 -13.49
N ARG A 159 -3.14 6.92 -14.50
CA ARG A 159 -3.51 7.77 -15.65
C ARG A 159 -4.32 8.99 -15.24
N LEU A 160 -5.21 8.84 -14.25
CA LEU A 160 -6.04 9.93 -13.73
C LEU A 160 -5.24 10.94 -12.92
N CYS A 161 -4.31 10.46 -12.07
CA CYS A 161 -3.53 11.31 -11.19
C CYS A 161 -2.28 11.90 -11.85
N LEU A 162 -1.75 11.33 -12.94
CA LEU A 162 -0.49 11.77 -13.55
C LEU A 162 -0.46 13.27 -13.89
N PRO A 163 -1.51 13.87 -14.51
CA PRO A 163 -1.53 15.31 -14.77
C PRO A 163 -1.43 16.14 -13.48
N ASP A 164 -2.13 15.71 -12.43
CA ASP A 164 -2.16 16.41 -11.13
C ASP A 164 -0.81 16.28 -10.43
N ILE A 165 -0.18 15.10 -10.47
CA ILE A 165 1.16 14.87 -9.92
C ILE A 165 2.18 15.78 -10.63
N ILE A 166 2.13 15.89 -11.96
CA ILE A 166 3.06 16.72 -12.72
C ILE A 166 2.87 18.21 -12.37
N LYS A 167 1.62 18.68 -12.30
CA LYS A 167 1.28 20.10 -12.03
C LYS A 167 1.39 20.50 -10.56
N SER A 168 1.44 19.53 -9.65
CA SER A 168 1.49 19.78 -8.20
C SER A 168 2.73 20.57 -7.77
N LYS A 169 2.64 21.19 -6.58
CA LYS A 169 3.72 21.98 -5.97
C LYS A 169 4.67 21.15 -5.10
N ILE A 170 4.47 19.84 -5.00
CA ILE A 170 5.36 18.95 -4.22
C ILE A 170 6.76 18.88 -4.85
N SER A 171 7.75 18.53 -4.03
CA SER A 171 9.14 18.45 -4.47
C SER A 171 9.34 17.41 -5.59
N ILE A 172 10.37 17.62 -6.42
CA ILE A 172 10.73 16.71 -7.51
C ILE A 172 10.96 15.28 -6.99
N GLY A 173 11.58 15.13 -5.82
CA GLY A 173 11.77 13.82 -5.17
C GLY A 173 10.45 13.12 -4.83
N LYS A 174 9.45 13.84 -4.32
CA LYS A 174 8.11 13.27 -4.06
C LYS A 174 7.40 12.89 -5.36
N LYS A 175 7.53 13.70 -6.42
CA LYS A 175 6.99 13.36 -7.75
C LYS A 175 7.64 12.10 -8.31
N PHE A 176 8.96 11.99 -8.23
CA PHE A 176 9.69 10.80 -8.63
C PHE A 176 9.25 9.58 -7.83
N ASN A 177 9.12 9.71 -6.50
CA ASN A 177 8.61 8.62 -5.66
C ASN A 177 7.22 8.16 -6.08
N LEU A 178 6.27 9.08 -6.31
CA LEU A 178 4.93 8.72 -6.75
C LEU A 178 4.92 8.05 -8.14
N ILE A 179 5.52 8.70 -9.13
CA ILE A 179 5.46 8.23 -10.52
C ILE A 179 6.26 6.94 -10.68
N PHE A 180 7.53 6.96 -10.29
CA PHE A 180 8.44 5.86 -10.57
C PHE A 180 8.33 4.75 -9.53
N LEU A 181 8.46 5.06 -8.24
CA LEU A 181 8.57 4.02 -7.21
C LEU A 181 7.20 3.45 -6.82
N PHE A 182 6.21 4.30 -6.59
CA PHE A 182 4.89 3.88 -6.14
C PHE A 182 4.04 3.30 -7.28
N PHE A 183 3.89 3.99 -8.41
CA PHE A 183 3.07 3.49 -9.52
C PHE A 183 3.84 2.54 -10.46
N LEU A 184 4.92 2.99 -11.11
CA LEU A 184 5.55 2.18 -12.16
C LEU A 184 6.29 0.96 -11.61
N LEU A 185 7.17 1.12 -10.62
CA LEU A 185 7.96 0.02 -10.09
C LEU A 185 7.07 -0.99 -9.37
N ARG A 186 6.32 -0.53 -8.36
CA ARG A 186 5.55 -1.43 -7.48
C ARG A 186 4.27 -1.99 -8.10
N LYS A 187 3.53 -1.20 -8.89
CA LYS A 187 2.22 -1.63 -9.42
C LYS A 187 2.25 -2.13 -10.86
N LEU A 188 3.36 -1.96 -11.58
CA LEU A 188 3.50 -2.43 -12.97
C LEU A 188 4.72 -3.34 -13.16
N ILE A 189 5.93 -2.83 -12.94
CA ILE A 189 7.17 -3.54 -13.29
C ILE A 189 7.34 -4.81 -12.46
N LEU A 190 7.18 -4.73 -11.13
CA LEU A 190 7.35 -5.89 -10.24
C LEU A 190 6.38 -7.03 -10.57
N PRO A 191 5.05 -6.83 -10.64
CA PRO A 191 4.12 -7.89 -11.00
C PRO A 191 4.41 -8.49 -12.38
N PHE A 192 4.74 -7.65 -13.38
CA PHE A 192 4.98 -8.12 -14.74
C PHE A 192 6.28 -8.92 -14.87
N TYR A 193 7.33 -8.47 -14.18
CA TYR A 193 8.60 -9.17 -14.10
C TYR A 193 8.45 -10.50 -13.36
N SER A 194 7.82 -10.53 -12.18
CA SER A 194 7.58 -11.76 -11.42
C SER A 194 6.73 -12.76 -12.22
N PHE A 195 5.66 -12.30 -12.87
CA PHE A 195 4.85 -13.15 -13.73
C PHE A 195 5.69 -13.74 -14.89
N THR A 196 6.46 -12.90 -15.58
CA THR A 196 7.28 -13.36 -16.71
C THR A 196 8.36 -14.34 -16.25
N LEU A 197 9.01 -14.08 -15.12
CA LEU A 197 10.05 -14.95 -14.58
C LEU A 197 9.49 -16.30 -14.14
N PHE A 198 8.48 -16.30 -13.27
CA PHE A 198 7.98 -17.52 -12.63
C PHE A 198 7.00 -18.31 -13.49
N CYS A 199 6.21 -17.66 -14.35
CA CYS A 199 5.19 -18.34 -15.15
C CYS A 199 5.62 -18.61 -16.59
N ILE A 200 6.64 -17.92 -17.11
CA ILE A 200 7.09 -18.09 -18.51
C ILE A 200 8.54 -18.59 -18.55
N ILE A 201 9.49 -17.82 -18.05
CA ILE A 201 10.92 -18.09 -18.22
C ILE A 201 11.32 -19.40 -17.52
N LEU A 202 11.03 -19.55 -16.22
CA LEU A 202 11.40 -20.74 -15.45
C LEU A 202 10.75 -22.04 -15.96
N PRO A 203 9.44 -22.07 -16.30
CA PRO A 203 8.87 -23.25 -16.93
C PRO A 203 9.49 -23.57 -18.29
N MET A 204 9.78 -22.56 -19.13
CA MET A 204 10.42 -22.78 -20.43
C MET A 204 11.81 -23.42 -20.30
N THR A 205 12.59 -23.08 -19.27
CA THR A 205 13.91 -23.70 -19.06
C THR A 205 13.82 -25.16 -18.64
N MET A 206 12.69 -25.61 -18.09
CA MET A 206 12.47 -27.06 -17.85
C MET A 206 12.31 -27.84 -19.16
N PHE A 207 11.90 -27.19 -20.25
CA PHE A 207 11.70 -27.83 -21.57
C PHE A 207 12.91 -27.70 -22.51
N ILE A 208 13.89 -26.85 -22.16
CA ILE A 208 15.12 -26.63 -22.94
C ILE A 208 16.31 -26.84 -21.98
N PRO A 209 16.82 -28.08 -21.87
CA PRO A 209 17.89 -28.43 -20.92
C PRO A 209 19.18 -27.62 -21.11
N GLU A 210 19.43 -27.12 -22.31
CA GLU A 210 20.58 -26.29 -22.67
C GLU A 210 20.40 -24.81 -22.31
N ALA A 211 19.20 -24.40 -21.88
CA ALA A 211 18.91 -23.02 -21.52
C ALA A 211 19.45 -22.71 -20.11
N GLU A 212 20.64 -22.12 -20.05
CA GLU A 212 21.18 -21.55 -18.82
C GLU A 212 20.55 -20.19 -18.54
N LEU A 213 19.99 -20.02 -17.34
CA LEU A 213 19.46 -18.72 -16.91
C LEU A 213 20.60 -17.82 -16.43
N PRO A 214 20.81 -16.65 -17.05
CA PRO A 214 21.85 -15.73 -16.61
C PRO A 214 21.58 -15.24 -15.18
N ALA A 215 22.64 -15.19 -14.36
CA ALA A 215 22.55 -14.72 -12.98
C ALA A 215 21.99 -13.29 -12.86
N TRP A 216 22.14 -12.44 -13.88
CA TRP A 216 21.56 -11.11 -13.87
C TRP A 216 20.03 -11.12 -13.93
N VAL A 217 19.43 -12.10 -14.62
CA VAL A 217 17.98 -12.26 -14.69
C VAL A 217 17.45 -12.72 -13.34
N VAL A 218 18.09 -13.70 -12.71
CA VAL A 218 17.53 -14.36 -11.51
C VAL A 218 17.95 -13.67 -10.20
N CYS A 219 19.13 -13.03 -10.16
CA CYS A 219 19.68 -12.46 -8.94
C CYS A 219 19.81 -10.94 -8.99
N TYR A 220 20.41 -10.38 -10.05
CA TYR A 220 20.73 -8.94 -10.06
C TYR A 220 19.50 -8.06 -10.28
N ILE A 221 18.55 -8.48 -11.13
CA ILE A 221 17.31 -7.73 -11.32
C ILE A 221 16.48 -7.69 -10.02
N PRO A 222 16.14 -8.83 -9.37
CA PRO A 222 15.41 -8.79 -8.11
C PRO A 222 16.14 -7.98 -7.05
N ALA A 223 17.46 -8.18 -6.90
CA ALA A 223 18.25 -7.41 -5.96
C ALA A 223 18.15 -5.90 -6.24
N THR A 224 18.32 -5.48 -7.49
CA THR A 224 18.19 -4.07 -7.90
C THR A 224 16.81 -3.53 -7.60
N MET A 225 15.75 -4.29 -7.86
CA MET A 225 14.37 -3.89 -7.56
C MET A 225 14.15 -3.73 -6.05
N SER A 226 14.67 -4.65 -5.23
CA SER A 226 14.65 -4.54 -3.76
C SER A 226 15.40 -3.29 -3.27
N PHE A 227 16.58 -2.99 -3.84
CA PHE A 227 17.30 -1.74 -3.55
C PHE A 227 16.50 -0.50 -3.93
N LEU A 228 15.88 -0.48 -5.12
CA LEU A 228 15.07 0.65 -5.58
C LEU A 228 13.84 0.89 -4.69
N ASN A 229 13.25 -0.17 -4.14
CA ASN A 229 12.14 -0.06 -3.20
C ASN A 229 12.52 0.65 -1.89
N ILE A 230 13.79 0.61 -1.50
CA ILE A 230 14.34 1.21 -0.27
C ILE A 230 14.95 2.59 -0.53
N LEU A 231 15.26 2.92 -1.79
CA LEU A 231 15.77 4.23 -2.20
C LEU A 231 15.03 5.44 -1.59
N PRO A 232 13.69 5.47 -1.52
CA PRO A 232 12.98 6.64 -0.97
C PRO A 232 13.08 6.72 0.57
N ALA A 233 13.62 5.69 1.21
CA ALA A 233 13.84 5.59 2.65
C ALA A 233 15.25 5.06 2.95
N PRO A 234 16.33 5.83 2.72
CA PRO A 234 17.71 5.33 2.87
C PRO A 234 18.04 4.81 4.27
N LYS A 235 17.37 5.37 5.30
CA LYS A 235 17.48 4.94 6.69
C LYS A 235 16.79 3.58 6.97
N ALA A 236 16.00 3.07 6.03
CA ALA A 236 15.42 1.74 6.06
C ALA A 236 16.34 0.65 5.50
N PHE A 237 17.61 0.97 5.20
CA PHE A 237 18.62 -0.01 4.78
C PHE A 237 18.69 -1.28 5.65
N PRO A 238 18.50 -1.23 7.00
CA PRO A 238 18.46 -2.46 7.81
C PRO A 238 17.35 -3.45 7.44
N PHE A 239 16.28 -2.98 6.78
CA PHE A 239 15.15 -3.81 6.32
C PHE A 239 15.38 -4.40 4.92
N ILE A 240 16.57 -4.24 4.32
CA ILE A 240 16.86 -4.73 2.97
C ILE A 240 16.82 -6.25 2.85
N VAL A 241 17.22 -6.96 3.91
CA VAL A 241 17.22 -8.43 3.92
C VAL A 241 15.78 -8.96 3.81
N PRO A 242 14.79 -8.49 4.61
CA PRO A 242 13.38 -8.79 4.37
C PRO A 242 12.89 -8.50 2.94
N TYR A 243 13.33 -7.39 2.33
CA TYR A 243 12.98 -7.02 0.94
C TYR A 243 13.66 -7.90 -0.14
N LEU A 244 14.74 -8.60 0.19
CA LEU A 244 15.49 -9.48 -0.73
C LEU A 244 15.07 -10.95 -0.61
N LEU A 245 14.44 -11.35 0.49
CA LEU A 245 14.06 -12.73 0.79
C LEU A 245 12.63 -13.10 0.30
N LEU A 246 11.96 -12.19 -0.40
CA LEU A 246 10.61 -12.31 -0.96
C LEU A 246 10.59 -11.89 -2.42
#